data_AF-A0A5C1A9Z1-F1
#
_entry.id   AF-A0A5C1A9Z1-F1
#
_cell.length_a   1.000
_cell.length_b   1.000
_cell.length_c   1.000
_cell.angle_alpha   90.00
_cell.angle_beta   90.00
_cell.angle_gamma   90.00
#
_symmetry.space_group_name_H-M   'P 1'
#
loop_
_entity.id
_entity.type
_entity.pdbx_description
1 polymer ?
#
loop_
_entity_poly.entity_id
_entity_poly.type
_entity_poly.pdbx_seq_one_letter_code
_entity_poly.pdbx_strand_id
1 'polypeptide(L)'
;MLTMERKKPKKTKDTRKRQAILLPPEWHEVAVKLASKDGRPILWYVIRNLKEKAEAAGVSVPLAPWEEDIDDNGKSPAPKKK
;
A
#
# COMPACT_ATOMS: atom_id res chain seq x y z
N MET A 1 -33.00 -4.32 -23.96
CA MET A 1 -32.29 -4.46 -22.67
C MET A 1 -30.93 -3.79 -22.83
N LEU A 2 -30.71 -2.62 -22.22
CA LEU A 2 -29.39 -1.96 -22.24
C LEU A 2 -28.53 -2.52 -21.10
N THR A 3 -27.56 -3.35 -21.44
CA THR A 3 -26.51 -3.80 -20.51
C THR A 3 -25.56 -2.64 -20.24
N MET A 4 -25.64 -2.06 -19.04
CA MET A 4 -24.63 -1.11 -18.55
C MET A 4 -23.32 -1.87 -18.34
N GLU A 5 -22.43 -1.85 -19.34
CA GLU A 5 -21.06 -2.31 -19.19
C GLU A 5 -20.38 -1.49 -18.08
N ARG A 6 -20.22 -2.09 -16.90
CA ARG A 6 -19.42 -1.54 -15.80
C ARG A 6 -17.99 -1.40 -16.31
N LYS A 7 -17.62 -0.17 -16.68
CA LYS A 7 -16.26 0.18 -17.09
C LYS A 7 -15.30 -0.29 -15.99
N LYS A 8 -14.46 -1.28 -16.30
CA LYS A 8 -13.48 -1.81 -15.35
C LYS A 8 -12.69 -0.63 -14.77
N PRO A 9 -12.56 -0.52 -13.43
CA PRO A 9 -11.82 0.58 -12.82
C PRO A 9 -10.40 0.59 -13.39
N LYS A 10 -9.95 1.78 -13.82
CA LYS A 10 -8.57 1.99 -14.27
C LYS A 10 -7.68 1.64 -13.08
N LYS A 11 -6.88 0.57 -13.18
CA LYS A 11 -5.87 0.25 -12.18
C LYS A 11 -4.88 1.41 -12.16
N THR A 12 -4.99 2.30 -11.18
CA THR A 12 -3.97 3.29 -10.87
C THR A 12 -2.74 2.49 -10.45
N LYS A 13 -1.77 2.33 -11.36
CA LYS A 13 -0.52 1.68 -11.03
C LYS A 13 0.26 2.67 -10.16
N ASP A 14 0.68 2.23 -8.98
CA ASP A 14 1.68 2.94 -8.19
C ASP A 14 2.92 3.17 -9.08
N THR A 15 3.27 4.43 -9.29
CA THR A 15 4.36 4.88 -10.17
C THR A 15 5.70 4.96 -9.43
N ARG A 16 5.72 4.75 -8.10
CA ARG A 16 6.95 4.79 -7.29
C ARG A 16 7.93 3.70 -7.77
N LYS A 17 9.21 4.08 -7.94
CA LYS A 17 10.28 3.13 -8.31
C LYS A 17 10.41 2.07 -7.21
N ARG A 18 10.36 0.79 -7.59
CA ARG A 18 10.47 -0.32 -6.64
C ARG A 18 11.91 -0.77 -6.50
N GLN A 19 12.35 -0.94 -5.26
CA GLN A 19 13.60 -1.62 -4.94
C GLN A 19 13.29 -3.08 -4.58
N ALA A 20 14.07 -4.01 -5.12
CA ALA A 20 13.93 -5.43 -4.76
C ALA A 20 14.45 -5.66 -3.33
N ILE A 21 13.65 -6.34 -2.52
CA ILE A 21 14.06 -6.85 -1.21
C ILE A 21 14.22 -8.35 -1.37
N LEU A 22 15.45 -8.84 -1.22
CA LEU A 22 15.74 -10.27 -1.29
C LEU A 22 15.48 -10.88 0.09
N LEU A 23 14.50 -11.77 0.15
CA LEU A 23 14.17 -12.54 1.34
C LEU A 23 14.51 -14.01 1.10
N PRO A 24 15.02 -14.73 2.10
CA PRO A 24 15.08 -16.19 2.04
C PRO A 24 13.67 -16.77 1.76
N PRO A 25 13.55 -17.86 0.99
CA PRO A 25 12.25 -18.41 0.59
C PRO A 25 11.31 -18.69 1.77
N GLU A 26 11.84 -19.24 2.86
CA GLU A 26 11.08 -19.58 4.07
C GLU A 26 10.46 -18.33 4.72
N TRP A 27 11.22 -17.24 4.80
CA TRP A 27 10.74 -15.96 5.34
C TRP A 27 9.75 -15.27 4.41
N HIS A 28 9.94 -15.40 3.09
CA HIS A 28 8.97 -14.92 2.11
C HIS A 28 7.62 -15.62 2.29
N GLU A 29 7.60 -16.95 2.46
CA GLU A 29 6.35 -17.70 2.70
C GLU A 29 5.64 -17.28 4.00
N VAL A 30 6.40 -17.06 5.07
CA VAL A 30 5.85 -16.55 6.34
C VAL A 30 5.19 -15.19 6.12
N ALA A 31 5.86 -14.28 5.42
CA ALA A 31 5.33 -12.96 5.10
C ALA A 31 4.06 -13.05 4.23
N VAL A 32 4.00 -13.95 3.25
CA VAL A 32 2.79 -14.21 2.44
C VAL A 32 1.65 -14.68 3.32
N LYS A 33 1.87 -15.69 4.18
CA LYS A 33 0.82 -16.25 5.06
C LYS A 33 0.25 -15.20 6.01
N LEU A 34 1.11 -14.37 6.60
CA LEU A 34 0.69 -13.30 7.50
C LEU A 34 -0.08 -12.20 6.75
N ALA A 35 0.41 -11.77 5.59
CA ALA A 35 -0.28 -10.77 4.77
C ALA A 35 -1.66 -11.25 4.30
N SER A 36 -1.78 -12.53 3.92
CA SER A 36 -3.05 -13.14 3.53
C SER A 36 -4.06 -13.20 4.69
N LYS A 37 -3.61 -13.48 5.92
CA LYS A 37 -4.49 -13.43 7.11
C LYS A 37 -5.06 -12.03 7.33
N ASP A 38 -4.25 -11.00 7.08
CA ASP A 38 -4.67 -9.60 7.19
C ASP A 38 -5.48 -9.11 5.97
N GLY A 39 -5.67 -9.96 4.95
CA GLY A 39 -6.36 -9.60 3.71
C GLY A 39 -5.63 -8.53 2.88
N ARG A 40 -4.31 -8.38 3.07
CA ARG A 40 -3.51 -7.31 2.46
C ARG A 40 -2.40 -7.86 1.58
N PRO A 41 -1.91 -7.09 0.59
CA PRO A 41 -0.71 -7.44 -0.15
C PRO A 41 0.51 -7.55 0.76
N ILE A 42 1.44 -8.47 0.46
CA ILE A 42 2.69 -8.65 1.22
C ILE A 42 3.47 -7.35 1.41
N LEU A 43 3.53 -6.51 0.37
CA LEU A 43 4.19 -5.21 0.44
C LEU A 43 3.58 -4.32 1.53
N TRP A 44 2.26 -4.31 1.65
CA TRP A 44 1.58 -3.47 2.64
C TRP A 44 1.80 -3.96 4.06
N TYR A 45 1.76 -5.29 4.22
CA TYR A 45 2.07 -5.93 5.49
C TYR A 45 3.49 -5.58 5.98
N VAL A 46 4.48 -5.69 5.09
CA VAL A 46 5.88 -5.36 5.40
C VAL A 46 6.04 -3.87 5.75
N ILE A 47 5.49 -2.96 4.94
CA ILE A 47 5.61 -1.51 5.19
C ILE A 47 4.94 -1.12 6.50
N ARG A 48 3.78 -1.72 6.85
CA ARG A 48 3.10 -1.42 8.11
C ARG A 48 3.97 -1.78 9.31
N ASN A 49 4.52 -2.99 9.32
CA ASN A 49 5.39 -3.44 10.41
C ASN A 49 6.67 -2.59 10.51
N LEU A 50 7.22 -2.13 9.38
CA LEU A 50 8.34 -1.20 9.37
C LEU A 50 7.96 0.17 9.93
N LYS A 51 6.80 0.70 9.55
CA LYS A 51 6.27 1.99 10.04
C LYS A 51 6.11 1.97 11.56
N GLU A 52 5.42 0.95 12.10
CA GLU A 52 5.21 0.79 13.54
C GLU A 52 6.54 0.70 14.31
N LYS A 53 7.52 -0.04 13.80
CA LYS A 53 8.85 -0.14 14.43
C LYS A 53 9.63 1.16 14.34
N ALA A 54 9.56 1.87 13.22
CA ALA A 54 10.24 3.14 13.04
C ALA A 54 9.67 4.22 13.95
N GLU A 55 8.33 4.31 14.05
CA GLU A 55 7.64 5.22 14.96
C GLU A 55 8.03 4.94 16.42
N ALA A 56 8.06 3.67 16.83
CA ALA A 56 8.52 3.28 18.17
C ALA A 56 9.99 3.61 18.43
N ALA A 57 10.83 3.61 17.38
CA ALA A 57 12.24 3.97 17.45
C ALA A 57 12.51 5.48 17.29
N GLY A 58 11.48 6.30 17.07
CA GLY A 58 11.63 7.73 16.77
C GLY A 58 12.28 8.02 15.41
N VAL A 59 12.27 7.06 14.49
CA VAL A 59 12.82 7.20 13.14
C VAL A 59 11.74 7.72 12.19
N SER A 60 12.06 8.76 11.43
CA SER A 60 11.16 9.30 10.41
C SER A 60 10.90 8.27 9.30
N VAL A 61 9.63 8.09 8.95
CA VAL A 61 9.17 7.12 7.94
C VAL A 61 8.43 7.82 6.80
N PRO A 62 8.67 7.40 5.54
CA PRO A 62 7.97 7.96 4.39
C PRO A 62 6.50 7.56 4.38
N LEU A 63 5.69 8.32 3.63
CA LEU A 63 4.26 8.06 3.48
C LEU A 63 4.02 6.66 2.90
N ALA A 64 3.14 5.90 3.53
CA ALA A 64 2.85 4.55 3.09
C ALA A 64 2.17 4.54 1.70
N PRO A 65 2.30 3.48 0.89
CA PRO A 65 1.71 3.43 -0.45
C PRO A 65 0.17 3.50 -0.50
N TRP A 66 -0.50 3.26 0.63
CA TRP A 66 -1.96 3.36 0.77
C TRP A 66 -2.41 4.69 1.37
N GLU A 67 -1.47 5.52 1.82
CA GLU A 67 -1.76 6.89 2.22
C GLU A 67 -1.71 7.70 0.92
N GLU A 68 -2.88 8.10 0.41
CA GLU A 68 -2.96 9.05 -0.71
C GLU A 68 -2.16 10.31 -0.31
N ASP A 69 -1.38 10.88 -1.25
CA ASP A 69 -0.59 12.08 -0.98
C ASP A 69 -1.52 13.13 -0.35
N ILE A 70 -1.35 13.36 0.95
CA ILE A 70 -1.97 14.47 1.63
C ILE A 70 -1.11 15.64 1.18
N ASP A 71 -1.64 16.46 0.26
CA ASP A 71 -1.06 17.77 -0.06
C ASP A 71 -0.67 18.48 1.26
N ASP A 72 0.43 19.26 1.27
CA ASP A 72 1.09 19.93 2.42
C ASP A 72 0.20 20.74 3.40
N ASN A 73 -1.13 20.72 3.24
CA ASN A 73 -2.13 21.38 4.08
C ASN A 73 -3.05 20.43 4.88
N GLY A 74 -2.74 19.15 5.03
CA GLY A 74 -3.42 18.29 6.01
C GLY A 74 -4.92 18.09 5.77
N LYS A 75 -5.38 18.21 4.52
CA LYS A 75 -6.75 17.86 4.11
C LYS A 75 -6.69 16.88 2.96
N SER A 76 -7.30 15.71 3.15
CA SER A 76 -7.60 14.75 2.09
C SER A 76 -8.19 15.48 0.89
N PRO A 77 -7.62 15.35 -0.32
CA PRO A 77 -8.28 15.88 -1.51
C PRO A 77 -9.58 15.10 -1.70
N ALA A 78 -10.70 15.82 -1.63
CA ALA A 78 -12.03 15.27 -1.85
C ALA A 78 -12.09 14.51 -3.19
N PRO A 79 -12.88 13.43 -3.28
CA PRO A 79 -12.93 12.60 -4.49
C PRO A 79 -13.35 13.45 -5.70
N LYS A 80 -12.48 13.50 -6.72
CA LYS A 80 -12.80 14.14 -8.00
C LYS A 80 -13.97 13.38 -8.65
N LYS A 81 -15.18 13.89 -8.46
CA LYS A 81 -16.35 13.50 -9.25
C LYS A 81 -16.04 13.82 -10.73
N LYS A 82 -16.23 12.83 -11.60
CA LYS A 82 -16.28 13.01 -13.04
C LYS A 82 -17.60 12.47 -13.56
#